data_AF-A0A504LJL9-F1
#
_entry.id   AF-A0A504LJL9-F1
#
_cell.length_a   1.000
_cell.length_b   1.000
_cell.length_c   1.000
_cell.angle_alpha   90.00
_cell.angle_beta   90.00
_cell.angle_gamma   90.00
#
_symmetry.space_group_name_H-M   'P 1'
#
loop_
_entity.id
_entity.type
_entity.pdbx_description
1 polymer ?
#
loop_
_entity_poly.entity_id
_entity_poly.type
_entity_poly.pdbx_seq_one_letter_code
_entity_poly.pdbx_strand_id
1 'polypeptide(L)' 'MTADRKREAREKFLLGGIVVRAGLSKVDRAFLLGGLLELAGITPGSAEHRRLRDLGENAFKVPAPDAGFRLSMGTPE' A
#
# COMPACT_ATOMS: atom_id res chain seq x y z
N MET A 1 -20.89 8.69 16.78
CA MET A 1 -20.85 7.22 16.97
C MET A 1 -20.82 6.44 15.65
N THR A 2 -21.83 6.51 14.77
CA THR A 2 -21.84 5.75 13.49
C THR A 2 -20.96 6.36 12.39
N ALA A 3 -20.80 7.69 12.38
CA ALA A 3 -19.94 8.39 11.42
C ALA A 3 -18.44 8.13 11.68
N ASP A 4 -18.04 8.08 12.95
CA ASP A 4 -16.64 7.87 13.36
C ASP A 4 -16.16 6.48 12.94
N ARG A 5 -16.99 5.44 13.15
CA ARG A 5 -16.70 4.06 12.71
C ARG A 5 -16.54 3.94 11.19
N LYS A 6 -17.36 4.68 10.43
CA LYS A 6 -17.24 4.70 8.95
C LYS A 6 -15.93 5.35 8.50
N ARG A 7 -15.50 6.43 9.16
CA ARG A 7 -14.24 7.11 8.88
C ARG A 7 -13.04 6.21 9.20
N GLU A 8 -13.03 5.59 10.37
CA GLU A 8 -11.95 4.67 10.78
C GLU A 8 -11.82 3.47 9.83
N ALA A 9 -12.94 2.88 9.40
CA ALA A 9 -12.93 1.78 8.45
C ALA A 9 -12.36 2.22 7.09
N ARG A 10 -12.73 3.42 6.63
CA ARG A 10 -12.20 3.99 5.38
C ARG A 10 -10.70 4.24 5.46
N GLU A 11 -10.23 4.80 6.57
CA GLU A 11 -8.80 5.08 6.78
C GLU A 11 -7.97 3.80 6.79
N LYS A 12 -8.41 2.78 7.55
CA LYS A 12 -7.77 1.45 7.56
C LYS A 12 -7.78 0.81 6.18
N PHE A 13 -8.86 0.96 5.42
CA PHE A 13 -8.95 0.47 4.04
C PHE A 13 -7.95 1.15 3.11
N LEU A 14 -7.83 2.48 3.18
CA LEU A 14 -6.87 3.23 2.37
C LEU A 14 -5.43 2.81 2.68
N LEU A 15 -5.07 2.68 3.97
CA LEU A 15 -3.76 2.20 4.39
C LEU A 15 -3.47 0.79 3.88
N GLY A 16 -4.45 -0.13 3.97
CA GLY A 16 -4.33 -1.47 3.38
C GLY A 16 -4.13 -1.45 1.86
N GLY A 17 -4.79 -0.51 1.16
CA GLY A 17 -4.62 -0.33 -0.28
C GLY A 17 -3.20 0.04 -0.70
N ILE A 18 -2.45 0.77 0.14
CA ILE A 18 -1.05 1.13 -0.10
C ILE A 18 -0.16 -0.11 -0.08
N VAL A 19 -0.36 -1.00 0.90
CA VAL A 19 0.38 -2.25 1.04
C VAL A 19 0.16 -3.16 -0.17
N VAL A 20 -1.08 -3.26 -0.66
CA VAL A 20 -1.41 -4.04 -1.86
C VAL A 20 -0.72 -3.45 -3.10
N ARG A 21 -0.79 -2.12 -3.28
CA ARG A 21 -0.14 -1.44 -4.41
C ARG A 21 1.38 -1.62 -4.41
N ALA A 22 2.00 -1.67 -3.24
CA ALA A 22 3.43 -1.93 -3.08
C ALA A 22 3.82 -3.40 -3.35
N GLY A 23 2.87 -4.30 -3.65
CA GLY A 23 3.12 -5.72 -3.86
C GLY A 23 3.40 -6.49 -2.56
N LEU A 24 3.07 -5.91 -1.40
CA LEU A 24 3.43 -6.42 -0.08
C LEU A 24 2.25 -7.12 0.62
N SER A 25 1.20 -7.50 -0.11
CA SER A 25 0.00 -8.12 0.49
C SER A 25 0.23 -9.51 1.08
N LYS A 26 1.32 -10.18 0.69
CA LYS A 26 1.66 -11.55 1.11
C LYS A 26 2.85 -11.63 2.07
N VAL A 27 3.48 -10.51 2.41
CA VAL A 27 4.64 -10.53 3.32
C VAL A 27 4.19 -10.63 4.77
N ASP A 28 5.12 -11.00 5.64
CA ASP A 28 4.89 -11.08 7.08
C ASP A 28 4.52 -9.72 7.68
N ARG A 29 3.62 -9.74 8.67
CA ARG A 29 3.09 -8.51 9.29
C ARG A 29 4.13 -7.82 10.17
N ALA A 30 5.00 -8.57 10.84
CA ALA A 30 6.07 -7.98 11.65
C ALA A 30 7.10 -7.30 10.75
N PHE A 31 7.41 -7.90 9.59
CA PHE A 31 8.24 -7.26 8.57
C PHE A 31 7.66 -5.92 8.09
N LEU A 32 6.36 -5.89 7.74
CA LEU A 32 5.67 -4.64 7.35
C LEU A 32 5.74 -3.58 8.44
N LEU A 33 5.41 -3.96 9.67
CA LEU A 33 5.41 -3.03 10.79
C LEU A 33 6.83 -2.50 11.07
N GLY A 34 7.85 -3.37 11.02
CA GLY A 34 9.25 -2.98 11.17
C GLY A 34 9.67 -1.91 10.16
N GLY A 35 9.37 -2.13 8.87
CA GLY A 35 9.63 -1.13 7.84
C GLY A 35 8.88 0.19 8.08
N LEU A 36 7.60 0.14 8.48
CA LEU A 36 6.84 1.35 8.81
C LEU A 36 7.42 2.11 10.01
N LEU A 37 7.98 1.42 11.00
CA LEU A 37 8.65 2.03 12.15
C LEU A 37 9.96 2.72 11.74
N GLU A 38 10.74 2.11 10.85
CA GLU A 38 11.92 2.77 10.27
C GLU A 38 11.52 4.04 9.51
N LEU A 39 10.45 3.96 8.70
CA LEU A 39 9.91 5.12 7.98
C LEU A 39 9.45 6.23 8.95
N ALA A 40 8.85 5.89 10.08
CA ALA A 40 8.40 6.85 11.09
C ALA A 40 9.57 7.61 11.75
N GLY A 41 10.79 7.06 11.72
CA GLY A 41 12.01 7.72 12.20
C GLY A 41 12.58 8.76 11.23
N ILE A 42 12.13 8.77 9.98
CA ILE A 42 12.68 9.68 8.96
C ILE A 42 12.22 11.11 9.24
N THR A 43 13.19 12.04 9.31
CA THR A 43 12.89 13.45 9.55
C THR A 43 12.07 14.02 8.39
N PRO A 44 10.89 14.63 8.66
CA PRO A 44 10.08 15.29 7.64
C PRO A 44 10.88 16.37 6.91
N GLY A 45 10.80 16.39 5.58
CA GLY A 45 11.54 17.35 4.76
C GLY A 45 13.03 17.05 4.59
N SER A 46 13.53 15.92 5.10
CA SER A 46 14.84 15.41 4.72
C SER A 46 14.88 15.00 3.24
N ALA A 47 16.09 14.81 2.70
CA ALA A 47 16.26 14.30 1.34
C ALA A 47 15.65 12.91 1.16
N GLU A 48 15.77 12.06 2.18
CA GLU A 48 15.18 10.73 2.19
C GLU A 48 13.65 10.77 2.19
N HIS A 49 13.05 11.61 3.05
CA HIS A 49 11.60 11.84 3.06
C HIS A 49 11.08 12.30 1.69
N ARG A 50 11.77 13.25 1.03
CA ARG A 50 11.41 13.70 -0.32
C ARG A 50 11.50 12.58 -1.35
N ARG A 51 12.62 11.85 -1.37
CA ARG A 51 12.82 10.72 -2.28
C ARG A 51 11.71 9.68 -2.15
N LEU A 52 11.38 9.26 -0.93
CA LEU A 52 10.33 8.27 -0.69
C LEU A 52 8.95 8.79 -1.11
N ARG A 53 8.68 10.07 -0.87
CA ARG A 53 7.46 10.72 -1.36
C ARG A 53 7.37 10.70 -2.88
N ASP A 54 8.43 11.08 -3.58
CA ASP A 54 8.47 11.12 -5.04
C ASP A 54 8.26 9.73 -5.65
N LEU A 55 8.87 8.69 -5.05
CA LEU A 55 8.64 7.29 -5.41
C LEU A 55 7.16 6.89 -5.23
N GLY A 56 6.57 7.25 -4.10
CA GLY A 56 5.15 7.00 -3.81
C GLY A 56 4.24 7.68 -4.82
N GLU A 57 4.45 8.97 -5.11
CA GLU A 57 3.68 9.73 -6.09
C GLU A 57 3.73 9.09 -7.48
N ASN A 58 4.90 8.59 -7.90
CA ASN A 58 5.03 7.87 -9.16
C ASN A 58 4.29 6.52 -9.14
N ALA A 59 4.38 5.75 -8.05
CA ALA A 59 3.65 4.48 -7.91
C ALA A 59 2.11 4.64 -7.91
N PHE A 60 1.59 5.82 -7.53
CA PHE A 60 0.17 6.12 -7.63
C PHE A 60 -0.27 6.54 -9.05
N LYS A 61 0.63 7.14 -9.84
CA LYS A 61 0.36 7.52 -11.24
C LYS A 61 0.30 6.31 -12.17
N VAL A 62 1.06 5.26 -11.87
CA VAL A 62 1.00 4.00 -12.63
C VAL A 62 -0.31 3.29 -12.27
N PRO A 63 -1.12 2.85 -13.26
CA PRO A 63 -2.24 1.96 -13.03
C PRO A 63 -1.76 0.78 -12.20
N ALA A 64 -2.50 0.42 -11.14
CA ALA A 64 -2.09 -0.72 -10.33
C ALA A 64 -1.93 -1.92 -11.26
N PRO A 65 -0.79 -2.65 -11.22
CA PRO A 65 -0.64 -3.85 -12.03
C PRO A 65 -1.84 -4.72 -11.72
N ASP A 66 -2.61 -5.02 -12.76
CA ASP A 66 -3.91 -5.65 -12.64
C ASP A 66 -3.82 -6.78 -11.62
N ALA A 67 -4.69 -6.76 -10.62
CA ALA A 67 -4.96 -7.90 -9.76
C ALA A 67 -5.67 -9.02 -10.57
N GLY A 68 -5.20 -9.28 -11.79
CA GLY A 68 -5.74 -10.14 -12.82
C GLY A 68 -4.96 -11.43 -12.97
N PHE A 69 -4.54 -12.05 -11.86
CA PHE A 69 -4.24 -13.48 -11.85
C PHE A 69 -5.45 -14.28 -11.36
N ARG A 70 -6.63 -14.03 -11.94
CA ARG A 70 -7.79 -14.92 -11.89
C ARG A 70 -8.51 -14.72 -13.22
N LEU A 71 -8.74 -15.81 -13.96
CA LEU A 71 -9.35 -15.89 -15.30
C LEU A 71 -8.36 -15.96 -16.49
N SER A 72 -7.39 -16.87 -16.41
CA SER A 72 -6.94 -17.59 -17.62
C SER A 72 -6.48 -18.99 -17.23
N MET A 73 -7.44 -19.83 -16.85
CA MET A 73 -7.30 -21.27 -16.92
C MET A 73 -8.68 -21.86 -17.22
N GLY A 74 -8.81 -22.46 -18.40
CA GLY A 74 -9.83 -23.45 -18.70
C GLY A 74 -10.87 -23.04 -19.74
N THR A 75 -10.52 -23.21 -21.01
CA THR A 75 -11.25 -24.15 -21.89
C THR A 75 -10.28 -24.65 -22.97
N PRO A 76 -9.81 -25.91 -22.94
CA PRO A 76 -9.52 -26.61 -24.19
C PRO A 76 -10.86 -27.07 -24.82
N GLU A 77 -10.79 -27.26 -26.13
CA GLU A 77 -11.86 -27.46 -27.12
C GLU A 77 -13.02 -28.39 -26.74
#